data_AF-A0A6L8BAT3-F1
#
_entry.id   AF-A0A6L8BAT3-F1
#
_cell.length_a   1.000
_cell.length_b   1.000
_cell.length_c   1.000
_cell.angle_alpha   90.00
_cell.angle_beta   90.00
_cell.angle_gamma   90.00
#
_symmetry.space_group_name_H-M   'P 1'
#
loop_
_entity.id
_entity.type
_entity.pdbx_description
1 polymer ?
#
loop_
_entity_poly.entity_id
_entity_poly.type
_entity_poly.pdbx_seq_one_letter_code
_entity_poly.pdbx_strand_id
1 'polypeptide(L)' 'MDGRSGVTHPDTRGTIHLEDAEVLSQQRFAGNQFILRVKAPACAASAVPGSFAHLTCDDAIPMRRPLSIMRANPEQGWL' A
#
# COMPACT_ATOMS: atom_id res chain seq x y z
N MET A 1 -5.58 36.95 3.97
CA MET A 1 -4.66 36.83 5.11
C MET A 1 -5.13 35.66 5.93
N ASP A 2 -4.35 34.59 5.94
CA ASP A 2 -4.15 33.77 7.14
C ASP A 2 -2.84 33.02 6.93
N GLY A 3 -1.80 33.53 7.58
CA GLY A 3 -0.50 32.91 7.64
C GLY A 3 -0.58 31.63 8.45
N ARG A 4 -0.22 30.51 7.85
CA ARG A 4 0.22 29.33 8.59
C ARG A 4 1.65 28.99 8.18
N SER A 5 2.56 29.54 8.97
CA SER A 5 3.85 29.00 9.42
C SER A 5 4.57 28.01 8.48
N GLY A 6 5.66 28.44 7.85
CA GLY A 6 7.03 28.19 8.33
C GLY A 6 7.46 26.79 8.79
N VAL A 7 6.71 25.73 8.52
CA VAL A 7 7.08 24.36 8.92
C VAL A 7 7.76 23.66 7.74
N THR A 8 9.09 23.59 7.79
CA THR A 8 9.85 22.68 6.94
C THR A 8 9.50 21.24 7.36
N HIS A 9 8.87 20.50 6.46
CA HIS A 9 8.64 19.08 6.67
C HIS A 9 9.86 18.26 6.25
N PRO A 10 10.07 17.07 6.84
CA PRO A 10 11.05 16.13 6.30
C PRO A 10 10.73 15.83 4.84
N ASP A 11 11.76 15.58 4.02
CA ASP A 11 11.64 15.25 2.60
C ASP A 11 10.78 14.00 2.33
N THR A 12 10.45 13.24 3.38
CA THR A 12 9.60 12.05 3.33
C THR A 12 8.10 12.35 3.31
N ARG A 13 7.66 13.61 3.40
CA ARG A 13 6.23 13.94 3.30
C ARG A 13 5.71 13.72 1.87
N GLY A 14 4.61 12.99 1.75
CA GLY A 14 3.94 12.79 0.46
C GLY A 14 4.60 11.74 -0.44
N THR A 15 5.55 10.95 0.10
CA THR A 15 6.24 9.89 -0.65
C THR A 15 5.49 8.56 -0.67
N ILE A 16 4.34 8.47 0.01
CA ILE A 16 3.50 7.27 0.01
C ILE A 16 2.63 7.27 -1.23
N HIS A 17 2.75 6.23 -2.05
CA HIS A 17 1.84 5.99 -3.16
C HIS A 17 0.44 5.67 -2.63
N LEU A 18 -0.55 6.46 -3.06
CA LEU A 18 -1.96 6.21 -2.80
C LEU A 18 -2.59 5.79 -4.13
N GLU A 19 -3.03 4.53 -4.21
CA GLU A 19 -3.70 3.98 -5.39
C GLU A 19 -4.80 3.01 -4.98
N ASP A 20 -5.86 2.95 -5.78
CA ASP A 20 -6.85 1.87 -5.72
C ASP A 20 -6.29 0.64 -6.40
N ALA A 21 -6.33 -0.50 -5.72
CA ALA A 21 -5.73 -1.73 -6.20
C ALA A 21 -6.79 -2.81 -6.47
N GLU A 22 -6.82 -3.32 -7.71
CA GLU A 22 -7.70 -4.42 -8.08
C GLU A 22 -7.18 -5.74 -7.49
N VAL A 23 -8.05 -6.53 -6.86
CA VAL A 23 -7.71 -7.89 -6.42
C VAL A 23 -7.74 -8.83 -7.63
N LEU A 24 -6.57 -9.26 -8.09
CA LEU A 24 -6.41 -10.17 -9.22
C LEU A 24 -6.63 -11.64 -8.80
N SER A 25 -6.20 -12.00 -7.60
CA SER A 25 -6.49 -13.31 -7.03
C SER A 25 -6.40 -13.33 -5.50
N GLN A 26 -7.10 -14.30 -4.90
CA GLN A 26 -7.05 -14.59 -3.47
C GLN A 26 -6.90 -16.10 -3.26
N GLN A 27 -5.79 -16.51 -2.68
CA GLN A 27 -5.54 -17.91 -2.34
C GLN A 27 -5.75 -18.14 -0.85
N ARG A 28 -6.62 -19.08 -0.49
CA ARG A 28 -6.88 -19.48 0.89
C ARG A 28 -5.98 -20.65 1.31
N PHE A 29 -5.52 -20.61 2.55
CA PHE A 29 -4.76 -21.66 3.22
C PHE A 29 -5.45 -22.07 4.53
N ALA A 30 -4.96 -23.16 5.13
CA ALA A 30 -5.42 -23.61 6.44
C ALA A 30 -5.20 -22.54 7.52
N GLY A 31 -6.06 -22.54 8.55
CA GLY A 31 -6.00 -21.56 9.63
C GLY A 31 -6.47 -20.15 9.25
N ASN A 32 -7.32 -20.02 8.22
CA ASN A 32 -7.84 -18.73 7.73
C ASN A 32 -6.72 -17.74 7.32
N GLN A 33 -5.69 -18.27 6.68
CA GLN A 33 -4.63 -17.48 6.10
C GLN A 33 -4.90 -17.28 4.60
N PHE A 34 -4.59 -16.10 4.09
CA PHE A 34 -4.86 -15.73 2.71
C PHE A 34 -3.65 -15.04 2.12
N ILE A 35 -3.35 -15.34 0.85
CA ILE A 35 -2.43 -14.56 0.01
C ILE A 35 -3.28 -13.84 -1.03
N LEU A 36 -3.09 -12.53 -1.11
CA LEU A 36 -3.72 -11.67 -2.11
C LEU A 36 -2.69 -11.30 -3.18
N ARG A 37 -3.14 -11.27 -4.44
CA ARG A 37 -2.41 -10.66 -5.56
C ARG A 37 -3.21 -9.45 -5.99
N VAL A 38 -2.58 -8.29 -5.99
CA VAL A 38 -3.27 -7.03 -6.35
C VAL A 38 -2.54 -6.31 -7.48
N LYS A 39 -3.30 -5.63 -8.34
CA LYS A 39 -2.77 -4.72 -9.35
C LYS A 39 -2.53 -3.36 -8.69
N ALA A 40 -1.27 -2.97 -8.54
CA ALA A 40 -0.86 -1.73 -7.89
C ALA A 40 0.45 -1.24 -8.53
N PRO A 41 0.41 -0.68 -9.75
CA PRO A 41 1.61 -0.39 -10.54
C PRO A 41 2.61 0.54 -9.86
N ALA A 42 2.12 1.57 -9.15
CA ALA A 42 3.01 2.54 -8.50
C ALA A 42 3.73 1.91 -7.32
N CYS A 43 3.01 1.19 -6.47
CA CYS A 43 3.59 0.43 -5.36
C CYS A 43 4.54 -0.66 -5.88
N ALA A 44 4.15 -1.43 -6.91
CA ALA A 44 4.99 -2.50 -7.47
C ALA A 44 6.31 -1.98 -8.06
N ALA A 45 6.31 -0.79 -8.67
CA ALA A 45 7.51 -0.13 -9.17
C ALA A 45 8.44 0.37 -8.05
N SER A 46 7.88 0.78 -6.91
CA SER A 46 8.63 1.37 -5.78
C SER A 46 9.06 0.36 -4.70
N ALA A 47 8.43 -0.81 -4.63
CA ALA A 47 8.60 -1.75 -3.53
C ALA A 47 10.05 -2.29 -3.45
N VAL A 48 10.61 -2.23 -2.24
CA VAL A 48 11.90 -2.84 -1.89
C VAL A 48 11.72 -3.85 -0.75
N PRO A 49 12.65 -4.80 -0.52
CA PRO A 49 12.58 -5.70 0.62
C PRO A 49 12.37 -4.95 1.95
N GLY A 50 11.40 -5.40 2.75
CA GLY A 50 10.98 -4.73 4.00
C GLY A 50 9.89 -3.68 3.83
N SER A 51 9.46 -3.39 2.60
CA SER A 51 8.31 -2.51 2.32
C SER A 51 6.98 -3.16 2.73
N PHE A 52 5.98 -2.32 3.03
CA PHE A 52 4.64 -2.74 3.43
C PHE A 52 3.59 -1.79 2.85
N ALA A 53 2.39 -2.31 2.62
CA ALA A 53 1.24 -1.55 2.16
C ALA A 53 0.26 -1.31 3.32
N HIS A 54 -0.41 -0.16 3.33
CA HIS A 54 -1.52 0.10 4.25
C HIS A 54 -2.83 -0.05 3.50
N LEU A 55 -3.66 -1.02 3.88
CA LEU A 55 -4.96 -1.24 3.25
C LEU A 55 -6.08 -0.59 4.04
N THR A 56 -6.99 0.06 3.33
CA THR A 56 -8.34 0.35 3.85
C THR A 56 -9.18 -0.90 3.64
N CYS A 57 -9.75 -1.45 4.71
CA CYS A 57 -10.54 -2.68 4.64
C CYS A 57 -12.04 -2.41 4.48
N ASP A 58 -12.51 -1.28 5.00
CA ASP A 58 -13.91 -0.87 4.99
C ASP A 58 -13.96 0.65 5.23
N ASP A 59 -14.87 1.35 4.56
CA ASP A 59 -15.02 2.81 4.69
C ASP A 59 -15.43 3.24 6.11
N ALA A 60 -16.10 2.36 6.86
CA ALA A 60 -16.48 2.59 8.25
C ALA A 60 -15.32 2.31 9.24
N ILE A 61 -14.21 1.73 8.79
CA ILE A 61 -13.05 1.41 9.63
C ILE A 61 -11.89 2.36 9.30
N PRO A 62 -11.72 3.46 10.06
CA PRO A 62 -10.79 4.55 9.69
C PRO A 62 -9.32 4.16 9.80
N MET A 63 -8.99 3.19 10.66
CA MET A 63 -7.61 2.70 10.78
C MET A 63 -7.32 1.74 9.63
N ARG A 64 -6.25 2.00 8.88
CA ARG A 64 -5.73 1.08 7.86
C ARG A 64 -5.03 -0.12 8.50
N ARG A 65 -4.80 -1.18 7.72
CA ARG A 65 -4.05 -2.37 8.15
C ARG A 65 -2.73 -2.46 7.40
N PRO A 66 -1.59 -2.43 8.09
CA PRO A 66 -0.29 -2.62 7.46
C PRO A 66 -0.09 -4.11 7.15
N LEU A 67 0.23 -4.44 5.90
CA LEU A 67 0.64 -5.78 5.47
C LEU A 67 1.98 -5.70 4.76
N SER A 68 2.91 -6.57 5.15
CA SER A 68 4.20 -6.71 4.47
C SER A 68 4.01 -7.15 3.03
N ILE A 69 4.76 -6.54 2.11
CA ILE A 69 4.75 -6.96 0.70
C ILE A 69 5.60 -8.23 0.57
N MET A 70 4.96 -9.35 0.22
CA MET A 70 5.64 -10.64 0.07
C MET A 70 6.40 -10.75 -1.25
N ARG A 71 5.86 -10.18 -2.32
CA ARG A 71 6.45 -10.17 -3.67
C ARG A 71 5.96 -8.92 -4.40
N ALA A 72 6.74 -8.45 -5.36
CA ALA A 72 6.34 -7.41 -6.30
C ALA A 72 6.86 -7.80 -7.69
N ASN A 73 6.10 -7.44 -8.73
CA ASN A 73 6.53 -7.51 -10.10
C ASN A 73 6.30 -6.13 -10.74
N PRO A 74 7.37 -5.32 -10.92
CA PRO A 74 7.24 -3.97 -11.47
C PRO A 74 6.82 -3.99 -12.95
N GLU A 75 7.30 -4.95 -13.74
CA GLU A 75 6.98 -5.06 -15.17
C GLU A 75 5.49 -5.34 -15.40
N GLN A 76 4.91 -6.20 -14.58
CA GLN A 76 3.49 -6.54 -14.65
C GLN A 76 2.63 -5.72 -13.70
N GLY A 77 3.21 -4.82 -12.89
CA GLY A 77 2.52 -3.88 -12.00
C GLY A 77 1.67 -4.54 -10.91
N TRP A 78 2.10 -5.67 -10.36
CA TRP A 78 1.38 -6.35 -9.27
C TRP A 78 2.23 -6.57 -8.03
N LEU A 79 1.57 -6.71 -6.89
CA LEU A 79 2.12 -7.16 -5.60
C LEU A 79 1.59 -8.57 -5.29
#